data_AF-A0A6A5EDM1-F1
#
_entry.id   AF-A0A6A5EDM1-F1
#
_cell.length_a   1.000
_cell.length_b   1.000
_cell.length_c   1.000
_cell.angle_alpha   90.00
_cell.angle_beta   90.00
_cell.angle_gamma   90.00
#
_symmetry.space_group_name_H-M   'P 1'
#
loop_
_entity.id
_entity.type
_entity.pdbx_description
1 polymer ?
#
loop_
_entity_poly.entity_id
_entity_poly.type
_entity_poly.pdbx_seq_one_letter_code
_entity_poly.pdbx_strand_id
1 'polypeptide(L)'
;MEPEQSESLPSDEPNQEYRVQVTSKKQVIEQLDKYKDILKTALDGQTGMAEDTKRVLLQELLANFEAAVQDNVLVNGQTWDEAPDVEAEDEALNLENLLDDTIVETATRRRGYPTQILTHAVRSLKAERKVMELYEHAVKPQEVVKDPKQESIMNNLSAAAPGMVKQAIRVIKSINKLQEQAEGLCKILNMTPSQATMEIDREVNGQSDAALPPVNGTTRNRQPIKRVLEEAAAAVCYRPPSKKPVAEGTPQ
;
A
#
# COMPACT_ATOMS: atom_id res chain seq x y z
N MET A 1 -42.50 57.77 -42.10
CA MET A 1 -41.29 58.17 -41.36
C MET A 1 -40.30 57.06 -41.55
N GLU A 2 -39.41 57.24 -42.51
CA GLU A 2 -38.25 56.37 -42.71
C GLU A 2 -37.20 56.67 -41.65
N PRO A 3 -36.39 55.68 -41.22
CA PRO A 3 -35.25 55.95 -40.36
C PRO A 3 -34.05 56.41 -41.20
N GLU A 4 -33.53 57.58 -40.85
CA GLU A 4 -32.30 58.16 -41.40
C GLU A 4 -31.09 57.26 -41.08
N GLN A 5 -30.37 56.86 -42.12
CA GLN A 5 -29.09 56.18 -42.02
C GLN A 5 -28.01 57.26 -41.80
N SER A 6 -27.42 57.27 -40.61
CA SER A 6 -26.24 58.08 -40.31
C SER A 6 -25.02 57.43 -40.95
N GLU A 7 -24.51 58.01 -42.04
CA GLU A 7 -23.21 57.66 -42.62
C GLU A 7 -22.09 58.00 -41.63
N SER A 8 -21.37 56.98 -41.15
CA SER A 8 -20.09 57.14 -40.47
C SER A 8 -18.97 57.22 -41.53
N LEU A 9 -18.32 58.37 -41.64
CA LEU A 9 -17.12 58.55 -42.46
C LEU A 9 -15.94 57.74 -41.87
N PRO A 10 -15.11 57.07 -42.70
CA PRO A 10 -13.90 56.41 -42.25
C PRO A 10 -12.75 57.42 -42.18
N SER A 11 -12.18 57.65 -41.00
CA SER A 11 -10.94 58.43 -40.84
C SER A 11 -9.74 57.48 -40.86
N ASP A 12 -9.27 57.14 -42.06
CA ASP A 12 -7.95 56.53 -42.26
C ASP A 12 -6.91 57.64 -42.48
N GLU A 13 -6.43 58.24 -41.38
CA GLU A 13 -5.11 58.86 -41.37
C GLU A 13 -4.19 57.98 -40.51
N PRO A 14 -2.96 57.66 -40.96
CA PRO A 14 -2.01 56.98 -40.10
C PRO A 14 -1.71 57.95 -38.94
N ASN A 15 -2.03 57.56 -37.70
CA ASN A 15 -1.75 58.35 -36.49
C ASN A 15 -0.26 58.73 -36.44
N GLN A 16 0.08 59.87 -37.05
CA GLN A 16 1.44 60.37 -37.11
C GLN A 16 1.65 61.15 -35.84
N GLU A 17 2.43 60.59 -34.94
CA GLU A 17 2.74 61.22 -33.66
C GLU A 17 3.67 62.42 -33.92
N TYR A 18 3.14 63.63 -33.74
CA TYR A 18 3.86 64.88 -34.01
C TYR A 18 4.65 65.39 -32.79
N ARG A 19 4.45 64.77 -31.61
CA ARG A 19 5.15 65.13 -30.38
C ARG A 19 6.62 64.74 -30.45
N VAL A 20 7.47 65.54 -29.79
CA VAL A 20 8.92 65.34 -29.76
C VAL A 20 9.25 64.12 -28.90
N GLN A 21 9.94 63.14 -29.47
CA GLN A 21 10.40 61.98 -28.72
C GLN A 21 11.68 62.28 -27.95
N VAL A 22 11.65 62.00 -26.66
CA VAL A 22 12.78 62.18 -25.75
C VAL A 22 12.99 60.89 -24.95
N THR A 23 14.25 60.61 -24.59
CA THR A 23 14.63 59.39 -23.86
C THR A 23 14.64 59.57 -22.34
N SER A 24 14.79 60.81 -21.86
CA SER A 24 14.90 61.14 -20.44
C SER A 24 14.02 62.35 -20.07
N LYS A 25 13.07 62.12 -19.15
CA LYS A 25 12.22 63.17 -18.55
C LYS A 25 13.06 64.21 -17.81
N LYS A 26 14.09 63.78 -17.08
CA LYS A 26 15.04 64.61 -16.33
C LYS A 26 15.72 65.67 -17.21
N GLN A 27 16.18 65.26 -18.39
CA GLN A 27 16.85 66.18 -19.32
C GLN A 27 15.89 67.26 -19.84
N VAL A 28 14.61 66.94 -20.05
CA VAL A 28 13.60 67.93 -20.46
C VAL A 28 13.34 68.92 -19.33
N ILE A 29 13.19 68.44 -18.09
CA ILE A 29 13.00 69.29 -16.90
C ILE A 29 14.19 70.26 -16.74
N GLU A 30 15.43 69.79 -16.84
CA GLU A 30 16.62 70.64 -16.74
C GLU A 30 16.70 71.73 -17.83
N GLN A 31 16.26 71.42 -19.05
CA GLN A 31 16.20 72.41 -20.13
C GLN A 31 15.07 73.41 -19.91
N LEU A 32 13.90 72.91 -19.51
CA LEU A 32 12.72 73.70 -19.20
C LEU A 32 13.00 74.71 -18.10
N ASP A 33 13.72 74.32 -17.03
CA ASP A 33 14.14 75.24 -15.97
C ASP A 33 15.10 76.33 -16.46
N LYS A 34 16.08 75.99 -17.30
CA LYS A 34 16.98 76.99 -17.91
C LYS A 34 16.22 78.02 -18.75
N TYR A 35 15.26 77.56 -19.57
CA TYR A 35 14.46 78.46 -20.39
C TYR A 35 13.46 79.28 -19.56
N LYS A 36 12.90 78.71 -18.48
CA LYS A 36 12.09 79.46 -17.50
C LYS A 36 12.91 80.60 -16.89
N ASP A 37 14.17 80.39 -16.54
CA ASP A 37 15.03 81.43 -15.99
C ASP A 37 15.40 82.52 -17.01
N ILE A 38 15.61 82.15 -18.27
CA ILE A 38 15.78 83.11 -19.37
C ILE A 38 14.49 83.94 -19.56
N LEU A 39 13.31 83.31 -19.52
CA LEU A 39 12.03 83.99 -19.64
C LEU A 39 11.80 84.99 -18.49
N LYS A 40 12.16 84.61 -17.26
CA LYS A 40 12.11 85.52 -16.10
C LYS A 40 13.01 86.75 -16.32
N THR A 41 14.27 86.53 -16.68
CA THR A 41 15.24 87.63 -16.88
C THR A 41 14.87 88.55 -18.05
N ALA A 42 14.28 88.02 -19.12
CA ALA A 42 13.81 88.80 -20.26
C ALA A 42 12.62 89.71 -19.90
N LEU A 43 11.72 89.25 -19.02
CA LEU A 43 10.55 90.00 -18.58
C LEU A 43 10.92 91.08 -17.54
N ASP A 44 11.90 90.80 -16.68
CA ASP A 44 12.44 91.78 -15.71
C ASP A 44 13.07 93.00 -16.39
N GLY A 45 13.60 92.82 -17.61
CA GLY A 45 14.14 93.92 -18.44
C GLY A 45 13.07 94.89 -18.99
N GLN A 46 11.78 94.60 -18.84
CA GLN A 46 10.70 95.45 -19.37
C GLN A 46 10.22 96.47 -18.33
N THR A 47 10.70 97.72 -18.42
CA THR A 47 10.48 98.78 -17.41
C THR A 47 9.10 99.44 -17.45
N GLY A 48 8.20 99.05 -18.35
CA GLY A 48 6.95 99.78 -18.64
C GLY A 48 5.68 99.33 -17.91
N MET A 49 5.72 98.28 -17.07
CA MET A 49 4.50 97.71 -16.44
C MET A 49 4.55 97.74 -14.90
N ALA A 50 3.37 97.79 -14.27
CA ALA A 50 3.21 97.77 -12.82
C ALA A 50 3.63 96.41 -12.24
N GLU A 51 4.34 96.41 -11.11
CA GLU A 51 4.98 95.22 -10.54
C GLU A 51 4.00 94.07 -10.25
N ASP A 52 2.79 94.37 -9.76
CA ASP A 52 1.78 93.34 -9.46
C ASP A 52 1.25 92.66 -10.72
N THR A 53 1.01 93.43 -11.79
CA THR A 53 0.58 92.89 -13.09
C THR A 53 1.66 92.06 -13.75
N LYS A 54 2.93 92.44 -13.58
CA LYS A 54 4.08 91.69 -14.09
C LYS A 54 4.20 90.31 -13.46
N ARG A 55 4.00 90.21 -12.14
CA ARG A 55 4.11 88.94 -11.41
C ARG A 55 3.05 87.94 -11.87
N VAL A 56 1.80 88.38 -12.03
CA VAL A 56 0.69 87.53 -12.49
C VAL A 56 0.96 87.05 -13.92
N LEU A 57 1.32 87.96 -14.82
CA LEU A 57 1.63 87.61 -16.22
C LEU A 57 2.84 86.68 -16.33
N LEU A 58 3.86 86.87 -15.50
CA LEU A 58 5.03 86.00 -15.46
C LEU A 58 4.61 84.58 -15.02
N GLN A 59 3.82 84.47 -13.96
CA GLN A 59 3.36 83.17 -13.47
C GLN A 59 2.51 82.43 -14.50
N GLU A 60 1.56 83.12 -15.14
CA GLU A 60 0.73 82.55 -16.22
C GLU A 60 1.57 82.15 -17.43
N LEU A 61 2.52 83.00 -17.85
CA LEU A 61 3.41 82.70 -18.98
C LEU A 61 4.27 81.47 -18.72
N LEU A 62 4.86 81.36 -17.51
CA LEU A 62 5.68 80.21 -17.15
C LEU A 62 4.86 78.93 -17.06
N ALA A 63 3.65 78.99 -16.49
CA ALA A 63 2.74 77.84 -16.40
C ALA A 63 2.27 77.38 -17.80
N ASN A 64 1.89 78.33 -18.66
CA ASN A 64 1.47 78.04 -20.03
C ASN A 64 2.63 77.50 -20.88
N PHE A 65 3.84 78.04 -20.71
CA PHE A 65 5.03 77.54 -21.38
C PHE A 65 5.34 76.10 -20.96
N GLU A 66 5.30 75.83 -19.66
CA GLU A 66 5.53 74.48 -19.13
C GLU A 66 4.50 73.48 -19.63
N ALA A 67 3.20 73.79 -19.50
CA ALA A 67 2.13 72.92 -19.99
C ALA A 67 2.25 72.67 -21.50
N ALA A 68 2.54 73.71 -22.28
CA ALA A 68 2.73 73.57 -23.72
C ALA A 68 3.92 72.66 -24.06
N VAL A 69 5.03 72.73 -23.32
CA VAL A 69 6.16 71.82 -23.55
C VAL A 69 5.81 70.39 -23.13
N GLN A 70 5.13 70.21 -21.99
CA GLN A 70 4.74 68.88 -21.50
C GLN A 70 3.74 68.18 -22.45
N ASP A 71 2.78 68.92 -23.00
CA ASP A 71 1.78 68.40 -23.96
C ASP A 71 2.39 68.01 -25.32
N ASN A 72 3.55 68.56 -25.67
CA ASN A 72 4.21 68.36 -26.96
C ASN A 72 5.41 67.40 -26.90
N VAL A 73 5.68 66.79 -25.74
CA VAL A 73 6.81 65.88 -25.54
C VAL A 73 6.31 64.48 -25.18
N LEU A 74 6.95 63.47 -25.75
CA LEU A 74 6.79 62.07 -25.37
C LEU A 74 8.10 61.52 -24.82
N VAL A 75 8.04 60.90 -23.65
CA VAL A 75 9.19 60.24 -23.04
C VAL A 75 9.08 58.75 -23.28
N ASN A 76 10.00 58.18 -24.07
CA ASN A 76 9.97 56.75 -24.47
C ASN A 76 8.62 56.29 -25.05
N GLY A 77 7.93 57.17 -25.77
CA GLY A 77 6.61 56.90 -26.37
C GLY A 77 5.43 57.00 -25.40
N GLN A 78 5.65 57.40 -24.16
CA GLN A 78 4.61 57.67 -23.16
C GLN A 78 4.36 59.17 -23.03
N THR A 79 3.13 59.53 -22.63
CA THR A 79 2.77 60.91 -22.31
C THR A 79 3.51 61.40 -21.06
N TRP A 80 3.61 62.72 -20.90
CA TRP A 80 4.37 63.32 -19.79
C TRP A 80 3.94 62.83 -18.40
N ASP A 81 2.64 62.61 -18.19
CA ASP A 81 2.06 62.12 -16.93
C ASP A 81 2.28 60.62 -16.69
N GLU A 82 2.36 59.83 -17.76
CA GLU A 82 2.56 58.38 -17.68
C GLU A 82 4.04 57.98 -17.61
N ALA A 83 4.92 58.87 -18.06
CA ALA A 83 6.35 58.64 -18.06
C ALA A 83 6.92 58.62 -16.64
N PRO A 84 7.82 57.67 -16.33
CA PRO A 84 8.36 57.48 -14.99
C PRO A 84 9.05 58.76 -14.48
N ASP A 85 8.77 59.08 -13.23
CA ASP A 85 9.31 60.25 -12.55
C ASP A 85 10.79 60.08 -12.20
N VAL A 86 11.48 61.21 -12.06
CA VAL A 86 12.91 61.26 -11.71
C VAL A 86 13.18 60.64 -10.33
N GLU A 87 12.17 60.57 -9.45
CA GLU A 87 12.25 59.89 -8.14
C GLU A 87 12.45 58.36 -8.25
N ALA A 88 12.29 57.77 -9.44
CA ALA A 88 12.61 56.36 -9.68
C ALA A 88 14.12 56.05 -9.50
N GLU A 89 15.00 57.06 -9.56
CA GLU A 89 16.43 56.90 -9.24
C GLU A 89 16.64 56.59 -7.74
N ASP A 90 15.84 57.18 -6.84
CA ASP A 90 15.90 56.90 -5.40
C ASP A 90 15.28 55.52 -5.07
N GLU A 91 14.28 55.09 -5.83
CA GLU A 91 13.72 53.73 -5.75
C GLU A 91 14.77 52.67 -6.14
N ALA A 92 15.65 52.97 -7.09
CA ALA A 92 16.73 52.06 -7.48
C ALA A 92 17.75 51.84 -6.34
N LEU A 93 18.08 52.86 -5.56
CA LEU A 93 18.95 52.73 -4.38
C LEU A 93 18.29 51.88 -3.27
N ASN A 94 16.97 52.00 -3.10
CA ASN A 94 16.24 51.15 -2.16
C ASN A 94 16.22 49.67 -2.60
N LEU A 95 16.16 49.41 -3.91
CA LEU A 95 16.25 48.06 -4.47
C LEU A 95 17.63 47.43 -4.26
N GLU A 96 18.71 48.21 -4.37
CA GLU A 96 20.07 47.74 -4.11
C GLU A 96 20.25 47.31 -2.64
N ASN A 97 19.76 48.12 -1.70
CA ASN A 97 19.78 47.77 -0.28
C ASN A 97 18.97 46.50 0.01
N LEU A 98 17.77 46.38 -0.56
CA LEU A 98 16.94 45.18 -0.43
C LEU A 98 17.66 43.95 -1.01
N LEU A 99 18.34 44.10 -2.15
CA LEU A 99 19.10 43.04 -2.75
C LEU A 99 20.24 42.59 -1.82
N ASP A 100 21.01 43.52 -1.26
CA ASP A 100 22.09 43.20 -0.32
C ASP A 100 21.57 42.47 0.93
N ASP A 101 20.47 42.93 1.50
CA ASP A 101 19.82 42.27 2.64
C ASP A 101 19.43 40.82 2.29
N THR A 102 18.83 40.60 1.12
CA THR A 102 18.45 39.25 0.68
C THR A 102 19.67 38.37 0.40
N ILE A 103 20.76 38.92 -0.13
CA ILE A 103 22.01 38.18 -0.35
C ILE A 103 22.61 37.75 1.00
N VAL A 104 22.65 38.64 1.99
CA VAL A 104 23.17 38.34 3.33
C VAL A 104 22.27 37.32 4.03
N GLU A 105 20.95 37.48 3.97
CA GLU A 105 20.01 36.53 4.54
C GLU A 105 20.16 35.13 3.90
N THR A 106 20.23 35.05 2.58
CA THR A 106 20.37 33.76 1.90
C THR A 106 21.72 33.11 2.20
N ALA A 107 22.81 33.87 2.27
CA ALA A 107 24.13 33.37 2.64
C ALA A 107 24.16 32.84 4.08
N THR A 108 23.56 33.58 5.03
CA THR A 108 23.46 33.17 6.43
C THR A 108 22.59 31.93 6.60
N ARG A 109 21.45 31.84 5.89
CA ARG A 109 20.59 30.65 5.86
C ARG A 109 21.33 29.44 5.31
N ARG A 110 22.02 29.57 4.16
CA ARG A 110 22.83 28.50 3.55
C ARG A 110 23.93 27.98 4.48
N ARG A 111 24.52 28.85 5.30
CA ARG A 111 25.55 28.48 6.26
C ARG A 111 24.99 27.87 7.55
N GLY A 112 23.94 28.45 8.11
CA GLY A 112 23.43 28.12 9.45
C GLY A 112 22.42 26.97 9.47
N TYR A 113 21.49 26.93 8.52
CA TYR A 113 20.36 26.00 8.59
C TYR A 113 20.77 24.54 8.42
N PRO A 114 21.69 24.17 7.50
CA PRO A 114 22.10 22.77 7.37
C PRO A 114 22.69 22.20 8.67
N THR A 115 23.46 22.98 9.42
CA THR A 115 24.07 22.52 10.67
C THR A 115 23.04 22.37 11.80
N GLN A 116 22.06 23.27 11.86
CA GLN A 116 20.92 23.14 12.79
C GLN A 116 20.05 21.92 12.45
N ILE A 117 19.64 21.77 11.18
CA ILE A 117 18.82 20.64 10.71
C ILE A 117 19.55 19.32 10.96
N LEU A 118 20.84 19.24 10.65
CA LEU A 118 21.65 18.04 10.89
C LEU A 118 21.64 17.65 12.38
N THR A 119 21.78 18.63 13.28
CA THR A 119 21.77 18.37 14.73
C THR A 119 20.44 17.77 15.18
N HIS A 120 19.31 18.31 14.69
CA HIS A 120 17.99 17.76 14.99
C HIS A 120 17.78 16.37 14.39
N ALA A 121 18.13 16.17 13.11
CA ALA A 121 17.99 14.88 12.43
C ALA A 121 18.80 13.78 13.13
N VAL A 122 20.06 14.06 13.50
CA VAL A 122 20.91 13.12 14.24
C VAL A 122 20.32 12.79 15.61
N ARG A 123 19.77 13.78 16.32
CA ARG A 123 19.11 13.55 17.61
C ARG A 123 17.88 12.65 17.45
N SER A 124 17.05 12.89 16.44
CA SER A 124 15.87 12.06 16.16
C SER A 124 16.23 10.63 15.80
N LEU A 125 17.20 10.42 14.92
CA LEU A 125 17.68 9.09 14.54
C LEU A 125 18.28 8.32 15.74
N LYS A 126 19.00 9.01 16.62
CA LYS A 126 19.50 8.40 17.87
C LYS A 126 18.36 8.01 18.81
N ALA A 127 17.31 8.83 18.91
CA ALA A 127 16.13 8.50 19.71
C ALA A 127 15.39 7.28 19.14
N GLU A 128 15.21 7.22 17.83
CA GLU A 128 14.60 6.08 17.14
C GLU A 128 15.39 4.79 17.38
N ARG A 129 16.72 4.84 17.21
CA ARG A 129 17.60 3.71 17.55
C ARG A 129 17.40 3.28 19.02
N LYS A 130 17.28 4.24 19.94
CA LYS A 130 17.09 3.92 21.36
C LYS A 130 15.76 3.23 21.63
N VAL A 131 14.69 3.62 20.92
CA VAL A 131 13.39 2.94 20.99
C VAL A 131 13.48 1.52 20.45
N MET A 132 14.21 1.31 19.35
CA MET A 132 14.41 -0.02 18.78
C MET A 132 15.18 -0.97 19.72
N GLU A 133 16.21 -0.48 20.41
CA GLU A 133 16.93 -1.27 21.43
C GLU A 133 15.99 -1.82 22.53
N LEU A 134 14.95 -1.06 22.89
CA LEU A 134 13.95 -1.51 23.87
C LEU A 134 13.07 -2.64 23.31
N TYR A 135 12.79 -2.63 22.01
CA TYR A 135 11.97 -3.65 21.35
C TYR A 135 12.67 -5.02 21.30
N GLU A 136 13.97 -5.05 21.00
CA GLU A 136 14.75 -6.30 20.95
C GLU A 136 14.71 -7.09 22.27
N HIS A 137 14.68 -6.39 23.40
CA HIS A 137 14.63 -7.03 24.72
C HIS A 137 13.22 -7.55 25.10
N ALA A 138 12.17 -7.02 24.48
CA ALA A 138 10.80 -7.35 24.82
C ALA A 138 10.31 -8.64 24.15
N VAL A 139 10.88 -9.03 23.01
CA VAL A 139 10.41 -10.18 22.22
C VAL A 139 11.30 -11.39 22.45
N LYS A 140 11.05 -12.13 23.55
CA LYS A 140 11.59 -13.48 23.70
C LYS A 140 10.66 -14.47 22.99
N PRO A 141 11.16 -15.31 22.06
CA PRO A 141 10.34 -16.34 21.41
C PRO A 141 9.72 -17.24 22.47
N GLN A 142 8.40 -17.46 22.39
CA GLN A 142 7.73 -18.38 23.28
C GLN A 142 8.17 -19.81 22.95
N GLU A 143 8.87 -20.44 23.89
CA GLU A 143 9.35 -21.80 23.74
C GLU A 143 8.14 -22.75 23.68
N VAL A 144 7.91 -23.35 22.51
CA VAL A 144 6.81 -24.29 22.30
C VAL A 144 7.22 -25.64 22.87
N VAL A 145 6.89 -25.87 24.13
CA VAL A 145 7.04 -27.18 24.77
C VAL A 145 5.97 -28.11 24.20
N LYS A 146 6.38 -29.28 23.70
CA LYS A 146 5.44 -30.32 23.23
C LYS A 146 4.64 -30.85 24.41
N ASP A 147 3.35 -31.13 24.22
CA ASP A 147 2.50 -31.71 25.26
C ASP A 147 3.07 -33.08 25.70
N PRO A 148 3.44 -33.24 26.99
CA PRO A 148 3.97 -34.51 27.51
C PRO A 148 3.04 -35.71 27.27
N LYS A 149 1.72 -35.46 27.21
CA LYS A 149 0.74 -36.52 26.93
C LYS A 149 0.83 -36.99 25.48
N GLN A 150 1.00 -36.06 24.54
CA GLN A 150 1.16 -36.38 23.12
C GLN A 150 2.45 -37.18 22.87
N GLU A 151 3.54 -36.80 23.55
CA GLU A 151 4.81 -37.52 23.45
C GLU A 151 4.71 -38.96 23.99
N SER A 152 4.05 -39.15 25.13
CA SER A 152 3.80 -40.48 25.69
C SER A 152 2.98 -41.37 24.75
N ILE A 153 1.91 -40.83 24.15
CA ILE A 153 1.07 -41.57 23.20
C ILE A 153 1.87 -41.95 21.95
N MET A 154 2.64 -41.03 21.40
CA MET A 154 3.45 -41.27 20.20
C MET A 154 4.54 -42.33 20.44
N ASN A 155 5.17 -42.32 21.62
CA ASN A 155 6.17 -43.31 22.01
C ASN A 155 5.56 -44.70 22.23
N ASN A 156 4.39 -44.78 22.85
CA ASN A 156 3.68 -46.05 23.03
C ASN A 156 3.25 -46.65 21.69
N LEU A 157 2.72 -45.81 20.78
CA LEU A 157 2.31 -46.25 19.45
C LEU A 157 3.50 -46.73 18.62
N SER A 158 4.63 -46.01 18.64
CA SER A 158 5.83 -46.38 17.90
C SER A 158 6.49 -47.66 18.43
N ALA A 159 6.39 -47.93 19.74
CA ALA A 159 6.85 -49.18 20.34
C ALA A 159 5.95 -50.38 20.00
N ALA A 160 4.62 -50.19 20.00
CA ALA A 160 3.66 -51.28 19.78
C ALA A 160 3.46 -51.67 18.30
N ALA A 161 3.47 -50.69 17.40
CA ALA A 161 3.14 -50.89 15.98
C ALA A 161 4.01 -51.96 15.27
N PRO A 162 5.35 -52.01 15.44
CA PRO A 162 6.18 -53.03 14.78
C PRO A 162 5.86 -54.45 15.24
N GLY A 163 5.50 -54.63 16.51
CA GLY A 163 5.12 -55.94 17.07
C GLY A 163 3.82 -56.45 16.46
N MET A 164 2.80 -55.59 16.37
CA MET A 164 1.52 -55.91 15.75
C MET A 164 1.66 -56.24 14.26
N VAL A 165 2.47 -55.47 13.52
CA VAL A 165 2.72 -55.74 12.09
C VAL A 165 3.38 -57.10 11.88
N LYS A 166 4.36 -57.47 12.71
CA LYS A 166 5.00 -58.80 12.65
C LYS A 166 4.00 -59.93 12.91
N GLN A 167 3.08 -59.74 13.86
CA GLN A 167 2.04 -60.71 14.14
C GLN A 167 1.07 -60.85 12.95
N ALA A 168 0.63 -59.72 12.37
CA ALA A 168 -0.24 -59.73 11.20
C ALA A 168 0.41 -60.48 10.01
N ILE A 169 1.69 -60.21 9.72
CA ILE A 169 2.44 -60.92 8.67
C ILE A 169 2.50 -62.43 8.96
N ARG A 170 2.71 -62.82 10.22
CA ARG A 170 2.75 -64.24 10.62
C ARG A 170 1.41 -64.92 10.39
N VAL A 171 0.31 -64.27 10.78
CA VAL A 171 -1.06 -64.78 10.59
C VAL A 171 -1.35 -64.97 9.11
N ILE A 172 -1.07 -63.96 8.28
CA ILE A 172 -1.25 -64.05 6.81
C ILE A 172 -0.49 -65.24 6.23
N LYS A 173 0.79 -65.42 6.61
CA LYS A 173 1.58 -66.57 6.15
C LYS A 173 1.00 -67.91 6.59
N SER A 174 0.48 -68.01 7.83
CA SER A 174 -0.14 -69.24 8.31
C SER A 174 -1.47 -69.56 7.62
N ILE A 175 -2.27 -68.53 7.30
CA ILE A 175 -3.53 -68.69 6.57
C ILE A 175 -3.26 -69.24 5.17
N ASN A 176 -2.28 -68.69 4.44
CA ASN A 176 -1.94 -69.19 3.10
C ASN A 176 -1.51 -70.66 3.13
N LYS A 177 -0.69 -71.06 4.11
CA LYS A 177 -0.32 -72.47 4.29
C LYS A 177 -1.52 -73.37 4.58
N LEU A 178 -2.43 -72.91 5.45
CA LEU A 178 -3.64 -73.65 5.78
C LEU A 178 -4.55 -73.80 4.56
N GLN A 179 -4.64 -72.77 3.72
CA GLN A 179 -5.39 -72.80 2.47
C GLN A 179 -4.80 -73.84 1.49
N GLU A 180 -3.48 -73.88 1.30
CA GLU A 180 -2.82 -74.91 0.46
C GLU A 180 -3.11 -76.33 0.97
N GLN A 181 -3.08 -76.54 2.30
CA GLN A 181 -3.39 -77.84 2.90
C GLN A 181 -4.86 -78.22 2.69
N ALA A 182 -5.79 -77.28 2.86
CA ALA A 182 -7.21 -77.51 2.64
C ALA A 182 -7.53 -77.83 1.17
N GLU A 183 -6.94 -77.09 0.23
CA GLU A 183 -7.08 -77.35 -1.21
C GLU A 183 -6.51 -78.73 -1.60
N GLY A 184 -5.35 -79.11 -1.04
CA GLY A 184 -4.76 -80.43 -1.23
C GLY A 184 -5.67 -81.56 -0.73
N LEU A 185 -6.26 -81.41 0.46
CA LEU A 185 -7.23 -82.36 1.01
C LEU A 185 -8.50 -82.45 0.14
N CYS A 186 -9.05 -81.31 -0.28
CA CYS A 186 -10.18 -81.28 -1.20
C CYS A 186 -9.87 -81.98 -2.53
N LYS A 187 -8.66 -81.82 -3.07
CA LYS A 187 -8.24 -82.52 -4.29
C LYS A 187 -8.21 -84.03 -4.11
N ILE A 188 -7.69 -84.53 -2.98
CA ILE A 188 -7.68 -85.97 -2.67
C ILE A 188 -9.11 -86.51 -2.57
N LEU A 189 -10.00 -85.81 -1.85
CA LEU A 189 -11.39 -86.22 -1.70
C LEU A 189 -12.17 -86.24 -3.02
N ASN A 190 -11.77 -85.41 -3.98
CA ASN A 190 -12.38 -85.35 -5.31
C ASN A 190 -11.73 -86.29 -6.34
N MET A 191 -10.66 -87.02 -6.00
CA MET A 191 -10.10 -88.05 -6.88
C MET A 191 -10.98 -89.30 -6.85
N THR A 192 -11.35 -89.83 -8.01
CA THR A 192 -12.01 -91.12 -8.12
C THR A 192 -11.02 -92.24 -7.73
N PRO A 193 -11.38 -93.16 -6.83
CA PRO A 193 -10.50 -94.26 -6.45
C PRO A 193 -10.16 -95.11 -7.69
N SER A 194 -8.90 -95.54 -7.80
CA SER A 194 -8.48 -96.44 -8.88
C SER A 194 -9.20 -97.79 -8.76
N GLN A 195 -9.41 -98.48 -9.87
CA GLN A 195 -10.12 -99.76 -9.90
C GLN A 195 -9.49 -100.79 -8.96
N ALA A 196 -8.15 -100.80 -8.83
CA ALA A 196 -7.43 -101.65 -7.88
C ALA A 196 -7.75 -101.32 -6.42
N THR A 197 -7.94 -100.03 -6.09
CA THR A 197 -8.31 -99.60 -4.73
C THR A 197 -9.76 -99.94 -4.44
N MET A 198 -10.66 -99.86 -5.42
CA MET A 198 -12.05 -100.31 -5.29
C MET A 198 -12.18 -101.83 -5.15
N GLU A 199 -11.32 -102.62 -5.79
CA GLU A 199 -11.30 -104.08 -5.65
C GLU A 199 -10.85 -104.50 -4.24
N ILE A 200 -9.80 -103.87 -3.71
CA ILE A 200 -9.35 -104.09 -2.33
C ILE A 200 -10.42 -103.64 -1.32
N ASP A 201 -11.06 -102.49 -1.53
CA ASP A 201 -12.14 -102.02 -0.65
C ASP A 201 -13.37 -102.95 -0.72
N ARG A 202 -13.65 -103.56 -1.88
CA ARG A 202 -14.66 -104.63 -1.99
C ARG A 202 -14.23 -105.93 -1.32
N GLU A 203 -12.96 -106.30 -1.33
CA GLU A 203 -12.48 -107.49 -0.60
C GLU A 203 -12.50 -107.30 0.93
N VAL A 204 -12.26 -106.07 1.41
CA VAL A 204 -12.19 -105.76 2.85
C VAL A 204 -13.56 -105.35 3.42
N ASN A 205 -14.36 -104.58 2.68
CA ASN A 205 -15.65 -104.05 3.11
C ASN A 205 -16.87 -104.69 2.40
N GLY A 206 -16.66 -105.54 1.38
CA GLY A 206 -17.72 -106.13 0.55
C GLY A 206 -17.99 -107.61 0.81
N GLN A 207 -18.28 -107.98 2.06
CA GLN A 207 -19.02 -109.20 2.41
C GLN A 207 -20.00 -108.90 3.54
N SER A 208 -21.26 -108.62 3.21
CA SER A 208 -22.38 -108.67 4.15
C SER A 208 -23.67 -108.83 3.36
N ASP A 209 -23.95 -110.06 2.94
CA ASP A 209 -25.31 -110.53 2.65
C ASP A 209 -25.81 -111.26 3.89
N ALA A 210 -26.52 -110.54 4.76
CA ALA A 210 -27.40 -111.11 5.79
C ALA A 210 -28.32 -110.03 6.39
N ALA A 211 -29.58 -110.06 5.95
CA ALA A 211 -30.81 -109.69 6.66
C ALA A 211 -30.88 -108.38 7.47
N LEU A 212 -31.71 -107.45 6.99
CA LEU A 212 -32.33 -106.39 7.79
C LEU A 212 -33.22 -106.95 8.90
N PRO A 213 -33.24 -106.30 10.08
CA PRO A 213 -34.49 -106.05 10.80
C PRO A 213 -34.65 -104.54 11.13
N PRO A 214 -35.83 -104.10 11.61
CA PRO A 214 -36.43 -102.84 11.20
C PRO A 214 -36.00 -101.60 12.00
N VAL A 215 -36.23 -100.46 11.36
CA VAL A 215 -36.18 -99.10 11.89
C VAL A 215 -36.98 -98.96 13.19
N ASN A 216 -36.33 -98.46 14.25
CA ASN A 216 -36.92 -97.55 15.24
C ASN A 216 -35.81 -96.72 15.90
N GLY A 217 -36.03 -95.39 15.98
CA GLY A 217 -35.09 -94.39 16.48
C GLY A 217 -34.61 -94.65 17.92
N THR A 218 -33.48 -94.11 18.36
CA THR A 218 -33.31 -92.66 18.58
C THR A 218 -31.82 -92.32 18.70
N THR A 219 -31.50 -91.13 18.24
CA THR A 219 -30.22 -90.45 18.09
C THR A 219 -29.27 -90.50 19.29
N ARG A 220 -28.07 -91.06 19.10
CA ARG A 220 -26.93 -90.83 20.00
C ARG A 220 -26.31 -89.47 19.65
N ASN A 221 -26.60 -88.47 20.48
CA ASN A 221 -26.05 -87.12 20.41
C ASN A 221 -24.52 -87.13 20.32
N ARG A 222 -23.98 -86.72 19.16
CA ARG A 222 -22.59 -86.29 19.03
C ARG A 222 -22.63 -84.86 18.49
N GLN A 223 -22.72 -83.89 19.40
CA GLN A 223 -22.60 -82.48 19.04
C GLN A 223 -21.12 -82.08 18.91
N PRO A 224 -20.72 -81.37 17.84
CA PRO A 224 -19.39 -80.79 17.75
C PRO A 224 -19.29 -79.51 18.60
N ILE A 225 -18.17 -79.36 19.31
CA ILE A 225 -17.82 -78.23 20.17
C ILE A 225 -17.54 -77.00 19.31
N LYS A 226 -18.59 -76.28 18.89
CA LYS A 226 -18.46 -74.94 18.29
C LYS A 226 -19.67 -74.09 18.69
N ARG A 227 -19.56 -73.39 19.83
CA ARG A 227 -20.30 -72.13 20.13
C ARG A 227 -19.97 -71.48 21.48
N VAL A 228 -19.29 -72.16 22.39
CA VAL A 228 -19.10 -71.61 23.76
C VAL A 228 -17.98 -70.55 23.84
N LEU A 229 -17.02 -70.55 22.92
CA LEU A 229 -15.87 -69.63 22.97
C LEU A 229 -16.12 -68.28 22.28
N GLU A 230 -17.15 -68.20 21.43
CA GLU A 230 -17.49 -67.00 20.65
C GLU A 230 -18.37 -66.02 21.43
N GLU A 231 -19.16 -66.54 22.38
CA GLU A 231 -20.11 -65.74 23.19
C GLU A 231 -19.43 -65.03 24.38
N ALA A 232 -18.34 -65.59 24.93
CA ALA A 232 -17.58 -64.97 26.02
C ALA A 232 -16.73 -63.77 25.58
N ALA A 233 -16.30 -63.74 24.31
CA ALA A 233 -15.50 -62.63 23.76
C ALA A 233 -16.35 -61.40 23.39
N ALA A 234 -17.63 -61.59 23.06
CA ALA A 234 -18.53 -60.52 22.67
C ALA A 234 -19.06 -59.68 23.84
N ALA A 235 -19.07 -60.23 25.07
CA ALA A 235 -19.65 -59.57 26.24
C ALA A 235 -18.75 -58.49 26.90
N VAL A 236 -17.46 -58.42 26.54
CA VAL A 236 -16.48 -57.55 27.24
C VAL A 236 -16.30 -56.17 26.58
N CYS A 237 -16.81 -55.96 25.36
CA CYS A 237 -16.39 -54.82 24.53
C CYS A 237 -17.38 -53.65 24.41
N TYR A 238 -18.41 -53.52 25.25
CA TYR A 238 -19.27 -52.33 25.20
C TYR A 238 -19.66 -51.78 26.57
N ARG A 239 -19.10 -50.62 26.91
CA ARG A 239 -19.55 -49.75 28.00
C ARG A 239 -20.06 -48.44 27.38
N PRO A 240 -21.36 -48.11 27.45
CA PRO A 240 -21.86 -46.87 26.88
C PRO A 240 -21.39 -45.65 27.70
N PRO A 241 -21.09 -44.51 27.05
CA PRO A 241 -20.64 -43.31 27.75
C PRO A 241 -21.79 -42.65 28.53
N SER A 242 -21.52 -42.27 29.77
CA SER A 242 -22.41 -41.46 30.60
C SER A 242 -22.56 -40.05 30.01
N LYS A 243 -23.81 -39.61 29.86
CA LYS A 243 -24.19 -38.26 29.44
C LYS A 243 -23.60 -37.22 30.41
N LYS A 244 -22.86 -36.23 29.91
CA LYS A 244 -22.55 -35.00 30.65
C LYS A 244 -23.79 -34.10 30.68
N PRO A 245 -24.16 -33.50 31.83
CA PRO A 245 -25.10 -32.39 31.82
C PRO A 245 -24.40 -31.10 31.35
N VAL A 246 -25.07 -30.46 30.40
CA VAL A 246 -25.17 -29.04 30.05
C VAL A 246 -24.40 -28.06 30.95
N ALA A 247 -23.51 -27.28 30.34
CA ALA A 247 -22.99 -26.04 30.90
C ALA A 247 -23.97 -24.90 30.56
N GLU A 248 -24.64 -24.36 31.58
CA GLU A 248 -25.30 -23.06 31.51
C GLU A 248 -24.23 -21.97 31.50
N GLY A 249 -24.36 -21.06 30.53
CA GLY A 249 -23.59 -19.83 30.49
C GLY A 249 -24.14 -18.81 31.48
N THR A 250 -23.28 -17.95 31.99
CA THR A 250 -23.68 -16.63 32.48
C THR A 250 -22.53 -15.65 32.21
N PRO A 251 -22.79 -14.52 31.55
CA PRO A 251 -21.80 -13.46 31.37
C PRO A 251 -21.86 -12.46 32.53
N GLN A 252 -20.69 -12.06 33.02
CA GLN A 252 -20.43 -10.72 33.57
C GLN A 252 -18.99 -10.34 33.21
#